data_AF-A0A7W9YDI3-F1
#
_entry.id   AF-A0A7W9YDI3-F1
#
_cell.length_a   1.000
_cell.length_b   1.000
_cell.length_c   1.000
_cell.angle_alpha   90.00
_cell.angle_beta   90.00
_cell.angle_gamma   90.00
#
_symmetry.space_group_name_H-M   'P 1'
#
loop_
_entity.id
_entity.type
_entity.pdbx_description
1 polymer ?
#
loop_
_entity_poly.entity_id
_entity_poly.type
_entity_poly.pdbx_seq_one_letter_code
_entity_poly.pdbx_strand_id
1 'polypeptide(L)'
;MSHGPGRLRAAASGAVLALLLSACATVPTGGPVVEGAGRDGEAGDPYDNYVRMLPAGPQKGVGEEGLVRGFLTDMRSFEDDHNAAREYLMPARRGDWSGNGPVLIYDDMDAVSLSVDSGGDGSSSKVRVRSPQIATLDRGGQYLPAEQGKMIDVTFELARDDEGEWRIVDLPDELLLGRQDVDRAYRPLNLYYYNLDHSSLVPDPVFLPVSADKRAIRLVNKLVSGPTDWLDPAVVSSFPEDATAYVAYDSGRVIVELSSEEGGGDPFGMGAQLAWTLKQLPEVQGFSLSVNGEEVDFPHNEDENLQSGDDYWNDITPAGVRRDLSAYFTRNGQLWSLTGTGQDDRQTEARVEGAAGRGDTPLERHAVSLDERRVAGVEAGRDRVVGADLASGAEFTPLLTGGHYTSLSWDGYGNLWVVEDSAGTSGKKSKDKGGRDGADDRDAARDPATRVWLLRGGTDPVEVDAPALRDREVERLRVSRDGSRVAVITSDGEDEDGRLFVGRVIHGGDKSAVGALLPLAQELARVADVSWRGGDQLAVVGQRTRGPNQAFLVSLDGSTDTTSAGAPSGTDMTTVAAAPGRPLMCSTEDGQIMMTGDRISWQRVADGANPVYPG
;
A
#
# COMPACT_ATOMS: atom_id res chain seq x y z
N MET A 1 9.16 31.94 -69.81
CA MET A 1 8.88 30.71 -69.05
C MET A 1 8.33 31.13 -67.70
N SER A 2 7.03 30.94 -67.50
CA SER A 2 6.32 31.34 -66.28
C SER A 2 6.50 30.28 -65.19
N HIS A 3 6.80 30.72 -63.97
CA HIS A 3 6.74 29.86 -62.79
C HIS A 3 5.50 30.23 -61.99
N GLY A 4 4.54 29.29 -61.96
CA GLY A 4 3.21 29.48 -61.41
C GLY A 4 3.18 29.52 -59.87
N PRO A 5 2.15 30.16 -59.28
CA PRO A 5 2.02 30.41 -57.83
C PRO A 5 1.58 29.17 -57.02
N GLY A 6 1.93 27.97 -57.46
CA GLY A 6 1.50 26.70 -56.85
C GLY A 6 2.36 26.21 -55.68
N ARG A 7 3.58 26.74 -55.50
CA ARG A 7 4.55 26.19 -54.53
C ARG A 7 4.47 26.80 -53.12
N LEU A 8 3.87 27.99 -52.96
CA LEU A 8 3.73 28.64 -51.66
C LEU A 8 2.53 28.14 -50.84
N ARG A 9 1.50 27.59 -51.48
CA ARG A 9 0.33 27.01 -50.77
C ARG A 9 0.60 25.60 -50.23
N ALA A 10 1.47 24.82 -50.88
CA ALA A 10 1.84 23.48 -50.41
C ALA A 10 2.76 23.51 -49.18
N ALA A 11 3.61 24.53 -49.03
CA ALA A 11 4.48 24.68 -47.87
C ALA A 11 3.70 25.12 -46.60
N ALA A 12 2.66 25.94 -46.76
CA ALA A 12 1.82 26.38 -45.65
C ALA A 12 0.92 25.26 -45.09
N SER A 13 0.43 24.35 -45.95
CA SER A 13 -0.39 23.20 -45.50
C SER A 13 0.44 22.10 -44.83
N GLY A 14 1.73 21.97 -45.15
CA GLY A 14 2.63 21.01 -44.48
C GLY A 14 3.03 21.44 -43.06
N ALA A 15 3.20 22.74 -42.82
CA ALA A 15 3.59 23.26 -41.51
C ALA A 15 2.45 23.19 -40.47
N VAL A 16 1.19 23.34 -40.89
CA VAL A 16 0.02 23.21 -39.98
C VAL A 16 -0.25 21.75 -39.62
N LEU A 17 0.06 20.78 -40.50
CA LEU A 17 -0.09 19.36 -40.20
C LEU A 17 1.02 18.83 -39.27
N ALA A 18 2.22 19.42 -39.30
CA ALA A 18 3.33 19.05 -38.41
C ALA A 18 3.16 19.59 -36.98
N LEU A 19 2.46 20.72 -36.79
CA LEU A 19 2.16 21.29 -35.47
C LEU A 19 1.01 20.59 -34.73
N LEU A 20 0.19 19.79 -35.43
CA LEU A 20 -0.90 19.02 -34.82
C LEU A 20 -0.47 17.61 -34.35
N LEU A 21 0.79 17.22 -34.58
CA LEU A 21 1.32 15.89 -34.21
C LEU A 21 2.21 15.91 -32.95
N SER A 22 2.41 17.06 -32.30
CA SER A 22 3.24 17.17 -31.09
C SER A 22 2.45 17.23 -29.78
N ALA A 23 1.14 17.00 -29.80
CA ALA A 23 0.34 16.89 -28.57
C ALA A 23 0.36 15.44 -28.05
N CYS A 24 1.52 15.00 -27.52
CA CYS A 24 1.56 13.82 -26.68
C CYS A 24 1.16 14.25 -25.26
N ALA A 25 -0.09 14.00 -24.87
CA ALA A 25 -0.48 14.06 -23.47
C ALA A 25 0.18 12.86 -22.76
N THR A 26 1.11 13.13 -21.85
CA THR A 26 1.59 12.14 -20.87
C THR A 26 0.47 11.84 -19.90
N VAL A 27 -0.07 10.62 -19.98
CA VAL A 27 -1.05 10.11 -19.02
C VAL A 27 -0.30 9.74 -17.74
N PRO A 28 -0.68 10.27 -16.55
CA PRO A 28 -0.13 9.81 -15.29
C PRO A 28 -0.33 8.29 -15.15
N THR A 29 0.74 7.53 -14.94
CA THR A 29 0.73 6.06 -14.87
C THR A 29 0.41 5.52 -13.46
N GLY A 30 -0.16 6.37 -12.62
CA GLY A 30 -0.67 6.05 -11.29
C GLY A 30 -1.78 7.04 -10.94
N GLY A 31 -3.01 6.58 -11.07
CA GLY A 31 -4.21 7.25 -10.60
C GLY A 31 -5.29 6.18 -10.44
N PRO A 32 -6.24 6.33 -9.50
CA PRO A 32 -7.36 5.41 -9.41
C PRO A 32 -8.10 5.36 -10.76
N VAL A 33 -8.62 4.18 -11.10
CA VAL A 33 -9.38 3.97 -12.35
C VAL A 33 -10.52 4.99 -12.43
N VAL A 34 -10.48 5.86 -13.44
CA VAL A 34 -11.54 6.84 -13.71
C VAL A 34 -12.58 6.18 -14.62
N GLU A 35 -13.80 6.01 -14.11
CA GLU A 35 -14.94 5.59 -14.92
C GLU A 35 -15.41 6.72 -15.84
N GLY A 36 -15.86 6.37 -17.05
CA GLY A 36 -16.26 7.32 -18.08
C GLY A 36 -17.44 8.19 -17.64
N ALA A 37 -17.37 9.48 -17.97
CA ALA A 37 -18.37 10.49 -17.62
C ALA A 37 -19.80 10.08 -18.03
N GLY A 38 -20.62 9.75 -17.03
CA GLY A 38 -22.06 9.70 -17.14
C GLY A 38 -22.62 11.12 -17.27
N ARG A 39 -23.27 11.35 -18.42
CA ARG A 39 -24.14 12.47 -18.82
C ARG A 39 -24.50 13.53 -17.76
N ASP A 40 -24.09 14.78 -18.01
CA ASP A 40 -24.50 15.97 -17.24
C ASP A 40 -26.00 16.30 -17.39
N GLY A 41 -26.66 16.64 -16.28
CA GLY A 41 -27.86 17.50 -16.27
C GLY A 41 -28.91 17.17 -15.21
N GLU A 42 -29.20 18.17 -14.36
CA GLU A 42 -30.19 18.23 -13.26
C GLU A 42 -29.74 17.57 -11.94
N ALA A 43 -30.11 18.20 -10.81
CA ALA A 43 -29.66 17.87 -9.45
C ALA A 43 -29.62 16.35 -9.23
N GLY A 44 -28.41 15.80 -9.32
CA GLY A 44 -28.17 14.38 -9.47
C GLY A 44 -28.61 13.63 -8.23
N ASP A 45 -29.16 12.45 -8.47
CA ASP A 45 -29.35 11.46 -7.43
C ASP A 45 -28.04 11.28 -6.65
N PRO A 46 -28.00 11.43 -5.31
CA PRO A 46 -26.76 11.26 -4.53
C PRO A 46 -26.18 9.83 -4.62
N TYR A 47 -26.89 8.92 -5.28
CA TYR A 47 -26.53 7.55 -5.57
C TYR A 47 -26.37 7.25 -7.07
N ASP A 48 -26.23 8.24 -7.96
CA ASP A 48 -26.16 8.03 -9.43
C ASP A 48 -24.95 7.17 -9.86
N ASN A 49 -23.90 7.13 -9.02
CA ASN A 49 -22.71 6.28 -9.20
C ASN A 49 -22.74 5.00 -8.33
N TYR A 50 -23.90 4.66 -7.75
CA TYR A 50 -24.09 3.51 -6.87
C TYR A 50 -25.12 2.55 -7.49
N VAL A 51 -24.75 1.28 -7.67
CA VAL A 51 -25.74 0.26 -8.04
C VAL A 51 -26.65 0.03 -6.83
N ARG A 52 -27.79 0.71 -6.83
CA ARG A 52 -28.80 0.58 -5.79
C ARG A 52 -29.27 -0.86 -5.67
N MET A 53 -29.39 -1.30 -4.43
CA MET A 53 -30.10 -2.53 -4.14
C MET A 53 -31.47 -2.17 -3.62
N LEU A 54 -32.46 -2.93 -4.06
CA LEU A 54 -33.83 -2.82 -3.59
C LEU A 54 -33.99 -3.84 -2.46
N PRO A 55 -33.83 -3.43 -1.19
CA PRO A 55 -33.99 -4.33 -0.06
C PRO A 55 -35.42 -4.84 0.02
N ALA A 56 -35.58 -6.08 0.50
CA ALA A 56 -36.89 -6.72 0.57
C ALA A 56 -37.61 -6.43 1.89
N GLY A 57 -36.86 -6.07 2.94
CA GLY A 57 -37.36 -5.95 4.30
C GLY A 57 -37.73 -7.31 4.92
N PRO A 58 -38.07 -7.34 6.23
CA PRO A 58 -38.44 -8.57 6.92
C PRO A 58 -39.72 -9.18 6.34
N GLN A 59 -39.65 -10.42 5.87
CA GLN A 59 -40.80 -11.15 5.34
C GLN A 59 -41.67 -11.72 6.47
N LYS A 60 -43.00 -11.69 6.30
CA LYS A 60 -43.94 -12.25 7.28
C LYS A 60 -43.75 -13.76 7.46
N GLY A 61 -43.80 -14.23 8.70
CA GLY A 61 -43.67 -15.64 9.05
C GLY A 61 -42.25 -16.21 8.89
N VAL A 62 -41.23 -15.37 8.68
CA VAL A 62 -39.84 -15.83 8.59
C VAL A 62 -39.35 -16.34 9.96
N GLY A 63 -38.62 -17.46 9.96
CA GLY A 63 -37.98 -17.99 11.17
C GLY A 63 -36.75 -17.19 11.60
N GLU A 64 -36.17 -17.57 12.73
CA GLU A 64 -35.05 -16.88 13.39
C GLU A 64 -33.83 -16.71 12.48
N GLU A 65 -33.38 -17.80 11.84
CA GLU A 65 -32.24 -17.75 10.90
C GLU A 65 -32.55 -16.89 9.68
N GLY A 66 -33.79 -16.97 9.17
CA GLY A 66 -34.19 -16.20 8.00
C GLY A 66 -34.30 -14.70 8.31
N LEU A 67 -34.67 -14.32 9.53
CA LEU A 67 -34.65 -12.93 9.98
C LEU A 67 -33.22 -12.39 9.99
N VAL A 68 -32.28 -13.09 10.63
CA VAL A 68 -30.88 -12.65 10.70
C VAL A 68 -30.22 -12.66 9.33
N ARG A 69 -30.46 -13.68 8.50
CA ARG A 69 -29.96 -13.70 7.11
C ARG A 69 -30.52 -12.54 6.28
N GLY A 70 -31.81 -12.23 6.43
CA GLY A 70 -32.45 -11.09 5.77
C GLY A 70 -31.84 -9.76 6.23
N PHE A 71 -31.63 -9.59 7.54
CA PHE A 71 -30.94 -8.43 8.11
C PHE A 71 -29.55 -8.27 7.49
N LEU A 72 -28.71 -9.31 7.49
CA LEU A 72 -27.38 -9.26 6.86
C LEU A 72 -27.44 -8.93 5.37
N THR A 73 -28.48 -9.41 4.67
CA THR A 73 -28.72 -9.16 3.25
C THR A 73 -29.25 -7.74 2.96
N ASP A 74 -29.89 -7.08 3.90
CA ASP A 74 -30.38 -5.71 3.71
C ASP A 74 -29.41 -4.67 4.28
N MET A 75 -28.48 -5.05 5.18
CA MET A 75 -27.37 -4.20 5.64
C MET A 75 -26.47 -3.71 4.51
N ARG A 76 -26.38 -4.46 3.40
CA ARG A 76 -25.61 -4.03 2.23
C ARG A 76 -26.23 -2.82 1.49
N SER A 77 -27.44 -2.39 1.85
CA SER A 77 -28.01 -1.10 1.44
C SER A 77 -27.62 -0.01 2.43
N PHE A 78 -26.97 1.04 1.95
CA PHE A 78 -26.49 2.19 2.74
C PHE A 78 -27.44 3.39 2.70
N GLU A 79 -28.56 3.26 2.00
CA GLU A 79 -29.55 4.34 1.88
C GLU A 79 -30.11 4.70 3.26
N ASP A 80 -30.16 6.01 3.52
CA ASP A 80 -30.71 6.59 4.74
C ASP A 80 -30.17 5.93 6.02
N ASP A 81 -28.84 5.72 6.09
CA ASP A 81 -28.15 5.08 7.22
C ASP A 81 -28.70 3.66 7.50
N HIS A 82 -28.65 2.83 6.46
CA HIS A 82 -29.10 1.43 6.49
C HIS A 82 -30.58 1.26 6.86
N ASN A 83 -31.46 2.16 6.41
CA ASN A 83 -32.87 2.19 6.80
C ASN A 83 -33.59 0.84 6.61
N ALA A 84 -33.28 0.10 5.55
CA ALA A 84 -33.88 -1.22 5.33
C ALA A 84 -33.45 -2.27 6.36
N ALA A 85 -32.18 -2.28 6.76
CA ALA A 85 -31.71 -3.17 7.83
C ALA A 85 -32.37 -2.81 9.17
N ARG A 86 -32.62 -1.52 9.41
CA ARG A 86 -33.36 -1.04 10.60
C ARG A 86 -34.76 -1.65 10.70
N GLU A 87 -35.39 -2.02 9.60
CA GLU A 87 -36.73 -2.62 9.63
C GLU A 87 -36.79 -3.98 10.34
N TYR A 88 -35.68 -4.73 10.36
CA TYR A 88 -35.56 -6.02 11.06
C TYR A 88 -35.45 -5.87 12.58
N LEU A 89 -35.08 -4.69 13.05
CA LEU A 89 -34.97 -4.38 14.47
C LEU A 89 -36.36 -4.17 15.09
N MET A 90 -36.46 -4.49 16.38
CA MET A 90 -37.62 -4.14 17.20
C MET A 90 -37.83 -2.62 17.13
N PRO A 91 -39.07 -2.11 17.00
CA PRO A 91 -39.32 -0.67 16.78
C PRO A 91 -38.60 0.25 17.78
N ALA A 92 -38.53 -0.16 19.06
CA ALA A 92 -37.84 0.59 20.11
C ALA A 92 -36.31 0.71 19.91
N ARG A 93 -35.68 -0.17 19.11
CA ARG A 93 -34.23 -0.17 18.86
C ARG A 93 -33.84 0.51 17.55
N ARG A 94 -34.79 0.78 16.66
CA ARG A 94 -34.52 1.36 15.33
C ARG A 94 -33.83 2.71 15.37
N GLY A 95 -34.10 3.54 16.37
CA GLY A 95 -33.48 4.86 16.53
C GLY A 95 -32.13 4.85 17.23
N ASP A 96 -31.83 3.81 18.01
CA ASP A 96 -30.63 3.74 18.85
C ASP A 96 -29.44 3.10 18.13
N TRP A 97 -29.70 2.20 17.18
CA TRP A 97 -28.64 1.53 16.43
C TRP A 97 -27.90 2.54 15.53
N SER A 98 -26.57 2.45 15.46
CA SER A 98 -25.73 3.28 14.60
C SER A 98 -25.15 2.45 13.47
N GLY A 99 -25.39 2.86 12.22
CA GLY A 99 -24.78 2.26 11.03
C GLY A 99 -23.33 2.71 10.77
N ASN A 100 -22.68 3.36 11.74
CA ASN A 100 -21.34 3.96 11.57
C ASN A 100 -20.26 3.26 12.42
N GLY A 101 -20.52 2.03 12.88
CA GLY A 101 -19.55 1.22 13.61
C GLY A 101 -18.44 0.66 12.71
N PRO A 102 -17.42 -0.01 13.30
CA PRO A 102 -16.48 -0.81 12.53
C PRO A 102 -17.21 -1.87 11.69
N VAL A 103 -16.62 -2.28 10.57
CA VAL A 103 -17.14 -3.35 9.72
C VAL A 103 -16.30 -4.60 9.89
N LEU A 104 -16.93 -5.72 10.25
CA LEU A 104 -16.37 -7.06 10.14
C LEU A 104 -16.67 -7.61 8.75
N ILE A 105 -15.62 -7.94 8.02
CA ILE A 105 -15.71 -8.34 6.61
C ILE A 105 -15.60 -9.86 6.53
N TYR A 106 -16.63 -10.50 5.96
CA TYR A 106 -16.61 -11.92 5.57
C TYR A 106 -16.52 -12.05 4.06
N ASP A 107 -16.27 -13.26 3.56
CA ASP A 107 -16.11 -13.51 2.12
C ASP A 107 -17.43 -13.25 1.36
N ASP A 108 -18.39 -14.15 1.55
CA ASP A 108 -19.75 -14.06 1.04
C ASP A 108 -20.74 -14.76 1.98
N MET A 109 -22.03 -14.72 1.64
CA MET A 109 -23.09 -15.29 2.48
C MET A 109 -23.12 -16.83 2.48
N ASP A 110 -22.45 -17.51 1.54
CA ASP A 110 -22.31 -18.97 1.56
C ASP A 110 -21.30 -19.41 2.62
N ALA A 111 -20.34 -18.56 2.99
CA ALA A 111 -19.39 -18.79 4.08
C ALA A 111 -20.01 -18.63 5.49
N VAL A 112 -21.20 -18.01 5.60
CA VAL A 112 -21.83 -17.70 6.88
C VAL A 112 -22.66 -18.87 7.40
N SER A 113 -22.31 -19.32 8.61
CA SER A 113 -23.06 -20.31 9.38
C SER A 113 -23.90 -19.63 10.47
N LEU A 114 -25.16 -20.06 10.57
CA LEU A 114 -26.11 -19.61 11.58
C LEU A 114 -26.47 -20.80 12.48
N SER A 115 -26.60 -20.56 13.78
CA SER A 115 -27.10 -21.56 14.73
C SER A 115 -28.06 -20.92 15.71
N VAL A 116 -29.21 -21.56 15.91
CA VAL A 116 -30.30 -21.08 16.77
C VAL A 116 -30.22 -21.76 18.14
N ASP A 117 -30.27 -20.95 19.19
CA ASP A 117 -30.52 -21.36 20.56
C ASP A 117 -31.87 -20.78 21.00
N SER A 118 -32.93 -21.58 20.83
CA SER A 118 -34.29 -21.16 21.14
C SER A 118 -34.47 -21.01 22.65
N GLY A 119 -34.99 -19.86 23.09
CA GLY A 119 -35.39 -19.66 24.48
C GLY A 119 -36.49 -20.64 24.87
N GLY A 120 -36.47 -21.12 26.12
CA GLY A 120 -37.48 -22.06 26.62
C GLY A 120 -38.91 -21.49 26.72
N ASP A 121 -39.08 -20.18 26.48
CA ASP A 121 -40.35 -19.46 26.54
C ASP A 121 -41.09 -19.39 25.17
N GLY A 122 -40.42 -19.73 24.07
CA GLY A 122 -40.97 -19.64 22.70
C GLY A 122 -41.17 -18.22 22.17
N SER A 123 -40.76 -17.21 22.93
CA SER A 123 -40.87 -15.77 22.59
C SER A 123 -39.52 -15.07 22.47
N SER A 124 -38.44 -15.70 22.92
CA SER A 124 -37.07 -15.24 22.80
C SER A 124 -36.19 -16.28 22.11
N SER A 125 -35.15 -15.82 21.42
CA SER A 125 -34.19 -16.72 20.76
C SER A 125 -32.84 -16.03 20.59
N LYS A 126 -31.77 -16.82 20.54
CA LYS A 126 -30.43 -16.33 20.17
C LYS A 126 -29.99 -16.96 18.87
N VAL A 127 -29.46 -16.15 17.97
CA VAL A 127 -28.88 -16.63 16.70
C VAL A 127 -27.41 -16.27 16.69
N ARG A 128 -26.56 -17.30 16.72
CA ARG A 128 -25.11 -17.14 16.63
C ARG A 128 -24.68 -17.22 15.18
N VAL A 129 -23.90 -16.23 14.74
CA VAL A 129 -23.36 -16.09 13.39
C VAL A 129 -21.86 -16.36 13.43
N ARG A 130 -21.39 -17.28 12.59
CA ARG A 130 -19.96 -17.58 12.44
C ARG A 130 -19.54 -17.61 10.98
N SER A 131 -18.40 -16.99 10.68
CA SER A 131 -17.81 -16.96 9.33
C SER A 131 -16.30 -16.73 9.43
N PRO A 132 -15.47 -17.26 8.51
CA PRO A 132 -14.08 -16.83 8.38
C PRO A 132 -14.00 -15.31 8.20
N GLN A 133 -13.17 -14.65 8.99
CA GLN A 133 -12.96 -13.22 8.89
C GLN A 133 -11.93 -12.93 7.81
N ILE A 134 -12.24 -12.01 6.91
CA ILE A 134 -11.33 -11.52 5.88
C ILE A 134 -10.57 -10.31 6.38
N ALA A 135 -11.27 -9.36 6.98
CA ALA A 135 -10.69 -8.12 7.48
C ALA A 135 -11.62 -7.42 8.49
N THR A 136 -11.13 -6.35 9.08
CA THR A 136 -11.92 -5.34 9.78
C THR A 136 -11.69 -4.00 9.10
N LEU A 137 -12.74 -3.27 8.76
CA LEU A 137 -12.66 -1.84 8.48
C LEU A 137 -12.95 -1.10 9.78
N ASP A 138 -11.97 -0.39 10.33
CA ASP A 138 -12.15 0.31 11.60
C ASP A 138 -12.93 1.63 11.44
N ARG A 139 -13.14 2.35 12.56
CA ARG A 139 -13.83 3.66 12.53
C ARG A 139 -13.00 4.76 11.84
N GLY A 140 -11.67 4.63 11.87
CA GLY A 140 -10.74 5.49 11.16
C GLY A 140 -10.81 5.32 9.64
N GLY A 141 -11.43 4.25 9.16
CA GLY A 141 -11.47 3.87 7.75
C GLY A 141 -10.26 3.01 7.35
N GLN A 142 -9.45 2.55 8.31
CA GLN A 142 -8.34 1.67 8.03
C GLN A 142 -8.86 0.25 7.77
N TYR A 143 -8.47 -0.33 6.63
CA TYR A 143 -8.74 -1.74 6.33
C TYR A 143 -7.63 -2.60 6.91
N LEU A 144 -7.97 -3.44 7.88
CA LEU A 144 -7.07 -4.30 8.63
C LEU A 144 -7.33 -5.77 8.26
N PRO A 145 -6.45 -6.38 7.44
CA PRO A 145 -6.52 -7.81 7.13
C PRO A 145 -6.58 -8.68 8.38
N ALA A 146 -7.42 -9.71 8.36
CA ALA A 146 -7.46 -10.68 9.43
C ALA A 146 -6.23 -11.60 9.36
N GLU A 147 -5.78 -12.06 10.52
CA GLU A 147 -4.85 -13.17 10.62
C GLU A 147 -5.50 -14.47 10.11
N GLN A 148 -4.69 -15.37 9.57
CA GLN A 148 -5.16 -16.64 9.03
C GLN A 148 -5.96 -17.44 10.07
N GLY A 149 -7.16 -17.88 9.69
CA GLY A 149 -8.03 -18.69 10.56
C GLY A 149 -8.83 -17.89 11.59
N LYS A 150 -8.72 -16.55 11.62
CA LYS A 150 -9.60 -15.71 12.45
C LYS A 150 -11.05 -15.87 12.00
N MET A 151 -11.96 -15.94 12.98
CA MET A 151 -13.39 -16.14 12.75
C MET A 151 -14.19 -14.96 13.31
N ILE A 152 -15.19 -14.52 12.57
CA ILE A 152 -16.32 -13.76 13.10
C ILE A 152 -17.16 -14.71 13.94
N ASP A 153 -17.53 -14.29 15.13
CA ASP A 153 -18.37 -15.05 16.05
C ASP A 153 -19.21 -14.09 16.90
N VAL A 154 -20.41 -13.77 16.43
CA VAL A 154 -21.32 -12.79 17.05
C VAL A 154 -22.68 -13.40 17.32
N THR A 155 -23.44 -12.82 18.25
CA THR A 155 -24.78 -13.31 18.62
C THR A 155 -25.80 -12.20 18.49
N PHE A 156 -26.94 -12.53 17.89
CA PHE A 156 -28.13 -11.69 17.83
C PHE A 156 -29.15 -12.22 18.83
N GLU A 157 -29.82 -11.32 19.56
CA GLU A 157 -30.96 -11.67 20.40
C GLU A 157 -32.25 -11.23 19.70
N LEU A 158 -33.22 -12.14 19.67
CA LEU A 158 -34.48 -11.99 18.97
C LEU A 158 -35.64 -12.10 19.98
N ALA A 159 -36.70 -11.33 19.71
CA ALA A 159 -37.98 -11.46 20.39
C ALA A 159 -39.13 -11.34 19.38
N ARG A 160 -40.31 -11.87 19.72
CA ARG A 160 -41.52 -11.63 18.93
C ARG A 160 -42.09 -10.25 19.23
N ASP A 161 -42.55 -9.54 18.20
CA ASP A 161 -43.31 -8.30 18.33
C ASP A 161 -44.81 -8.57 18.63
N ASP A 162 -45.60 -7.50 18.72
CA ASP A 162 -47.04 -7.57 19.03
C ASP A 162 -47.85 -8.31 17.94
N GLU A 163 -47.33 -8.39 16.71
CA GLU A 163 -47.92 -9.15 15.60
C GLU A 163 -47.48 -10.63 15.62
N GLY A 164 -46.62 -10.99 16.57
CA GLY A 164 -46.07 -12.33 16.73
C GLY A 164 -44.90 -12.62 15.78
N GLU A 165 -44.34 -11.63 15.10
CA GLU A 165 -43.24 -11.79 14.16
C GLU A 165 -41.89 -11.62 14.86
N TRP A 166 -40.85 -12.34 14.43
CA TRP A 166 -39.52 -12.19 15.01
C TRP A 166 -38.90 -10.82 14.66
N ARG A 167 -38.26 -10.19 15.64
CA ARG A 167 -37.47 -8.96 15.51
C ARG A 167 -36.17 -9.06 16.30
N ILE A 168 -35.13 -8.37 15.83
CA ILE A 168 -33.84 -8.27 16.53
C ILE A 168 -33.98 -7.24 17.65
N VAL A 169 -33.69 -7.64 18.89
CA VAL A 169 -33.71 -6.77 20.08
C VAL A 169 -32.30 -6.37 20.53
N ASP A 170 -31.30 -7.22 20.25
CA ASP A 170 -29.90 -6.95 20.52
C ASP A 170 -29.01 -7.53 19.41
N LEU A 171 -27.93 -6.81 19.11
CA LEU A 171 -27.03 -7.07 17.99
C LEU A 171 -25.63 -6.51 18.29
N PRO A 172 -24.56 -7.03 17.65
CA PRO A 172 -23.24 -6.43 17.75
C PRO A 172 -23.21 -4.96 17.31
N ASP A 173 -22.26 -4.20 17.86
CA ASP A 173 -22.03 -2.80 17.48
C ASP A 173 -21.37 -2.69 16.09
N GLU A 174 -20.73 -3.75 15.63
CA GLU A 174 -20.11 -3.83 14.31
C GLU A 174 -21.11 -4.16 13.20
N LEU A 175 -20.87 -3.59 12.02
CA LEU A 175 -21.53 -4.02 10.79
C LEU A 175 -20.88 -5.30 10.27
N LEU A 176 -21.67 -6.24 9.75
CA LEU A 176 -21.16 -7.45 9.10
C LEU A 176 -21.41 -7.38 7.59
N LEU A 177 -20.40 -7.09 6.80
CA LEU A 177 -20.54 -6.95 5.35
C LEU A 177 -19.72 -8.01 4.60
N GLY A 178 -20.26 -8.50 3.48
CA GLY A 178 -19.50 -9.35 2.56
C GLY A 178 -18.46 -8.51 1.81
N ARG A 179 -17.37 -9.15 1.35
CA ARG A 179 -16.26 -8.46 0.65
C ARG A 179 -16.77 -7.61 -0.52
N GLN A 180 -17.61 -8.20 -1.37
CA GLN A 180 -18.19 -7.51 -2.53
C GLN A 180 -19.08 -6.31 -2.17
N ASP A 181 -19.73 -6.33 -1.00
CA ASP A 181 -20.53 -5.21 -0.54
C ASP A 181 -19.65 -4.05 -0.09
N VAL A 182 -18.52 -4.34 0.56
CA VAL A 182 -17.49 -3.35 0.90
C VAL A 182 -16.88 -2.76 -0.37
N ASP A 183 -16.50 -3.59 -1.34
CA ASP A 183 -15.93 -3.13 -2.62
C ASP A 183 -16.90 -2.25 -3.41
N ARG A 184 -18.21 -2.48 -3.27
CA ARG A 184 -19.23 -1.61 -3.88
C ARG A 184 -19.41 -0.31 -3.12
N ALA A 185 -19.46 -0.38 -1.79
CA ALA A 185 -19.90 0.73 -0.94
C ALA A 185 -18.79 1.66 -0.48
N TYR A 186 -17.53 1.21 -0.49
CA TYR A 186 -16.37 1.97 -0.04
C TYR A 186 -15.35 2.13 -1.16
N ARG A 187 -14.57 3.20 -1.10
CA ARG A 187 -13.41 3.41 -1.98
C ARG A 187 -12.18 3.76 -1.13
N PRO A 188 -11.03 3.13 -1.41
CA PRO A 188 -9.77 3.55 -0.81
C PRO A 188 -9.35 4.90 -1.37
N LEU A 189 -8.93 5.81 -0.49
CA LEU A 189 -8.31 7.09 -0.81
C LEU A 189 -7.14 7.28 0.16
N ASN A 190 -6.06 7.92 -0.28
CA ASN A 190 -4.92 8.19 0.59
C ASN A 190 -5.08 9.53 1.31
N LEU A 191 -4.84 9.56 2.62
CA LEU A 191 -4.39 10.77 3.31
C LEU A 191 -2.86 10.84 3.14
N TYR A 192 -2.29 12.03 3.06
CA TYR A 192 -0.84 12.19 2.93
C TYR A 192 -0.26 12.92 4.13
N TYR A 193 0.76 12.32 4.74
CA TYR A 193 1.51 12.86 5.88
C TYR A 193 2.99 12.93 5.56
N TYR A 194 3.75 13.74 6.29
CA TYR A 194 5.19 13.82 6.08
C TYR A 194 5.92 12.61 6.63
N ASN A 195 6.99 12.22 5.96
CA ASN A 195 8.03 11.42 6.61
C ASN A 195 8.84 12.29 7.60
N LEU A 196 9.70 11.66 8.40
CA LEU A 196 10.31 12.30 9.57
C LEU A 196 11.13 13.57 9.28
N ASP A 197 11.79 13.65 8.13
CA ASP A 197 12.61 14.81 7.75
C ASP A 197 11.88 15.78 6.81
N HIS A 198 10.57 15.58 6.62
CA HIS A 198 9.70 16.36 5.73
C HIS A 198 10.13 16.37 4.25
N SER A 199 10.95 15.40 3.82
CA SER A 199 11.45 15.33 2.43
C SER A 199 10.46 14.69 1.45
N SER A 200 9.49 13.93 1.94
CA SER A 200 8.50 13.18 1.16
C SER A 200 7.17 13.08 1.90
N LEU A 201 6.11 12.80 1.14
CA LEU A 201 4.83 12.41 1.72
C LEU A 201 4.71 10.87 1.78
N VAL A 202 3.96 10.40 2.77
CA VAL A 202 3.66 9.00 3.03
C VAL A 202 2.14 8.82 2.90
N PRO A 203 1.68 7.95 1.99
CA PRO A 203 0.26 7.63 1.86
C PRO A 203 -0.23 6.81 3.06
N ASP A 204 -1.38 7.24 3.59
CA ASP A 204 -2.14 6.60 4.66
C ASP A 204 -3.57 6.29 4.14
N PRO A 205 -3.78 5.08 3.60
CA PRO A 205 -5.03 4.73 2.93
C PRO A 205 -6.21 4.58 3.90
N VAL A 206 -7.32 5.21 3.55
CA VAL A 206 -8.60 5.13 4.26
C VAL A 206 -9.74 4.80 3.29
N PHE A 207 -10.62 3.89 3.69
CA PHE A 207 -11.83 3.54 2.96
C PHE A 207 -12.96 4.48 3.35
N LEU A 208 -13.49 5.20 2.36
CA LEU A 208 -14.62 6.10 2.53
C LEU A 208 -15.87 5.54 1.84
N PRO A 209 -17.06 5.65 2.48
CA PRO A 209 -18.31 5.36 1.81
C PRO A 209 -18.47 6.18 0.52
N VAL A 210 -19.02 5.55 -0.53
CA VAL A 210 -19.19 6.11 -1.89
C VAL A 210 -20.21 7.24 -1.96
N SER A 211 -20.96 7.55 -0.89
CA SER A 211 -21.95 8.64 -0.88
C SER A 211 -21.35 9.96 -1.39
N ALA A 212 -21.82 10.44 -2.54
CA ALA A 212 -21.12 11.42 -3.37
C ALA A 212 -21.01 12.80 -2.70
N ASP A 213 -22.04 13.20 -1.94
CA ASP A 213 -22.31 14.60 -1.60
C ASP A 213 -21.29 15.25 -0.66
N LYS A 214 -20.41 14.47 -0.02
CA LYS A 214 -19.49 14.96 1.02
C LYS A 214 -18.11 14.27 1.03
N ARG A 215 -17.68 13.64 -0.09
CA ARG A 215 -16.40 12.91 -0.12
C ARG A 215 -15.20 13.80 0.22
N ALA A 216 -15.05 14.93 -0.46
CA ALA A 216 -13.96 15.90 -0.19
C ALA A 216 -13.98 16.41 1.25
N ILE A 217 -15.17 16.78 1.76
CA ILE A 217 -15.37 17.23 3.15
C ILE A 217 -14.92 16.15 4.15
N ARG A 218 -15.34 14.89 3.96
CA ARG A 218 -14.94 13.77 4.82
C ARG A 218 -13.44 13.51 4.77
N LEU A 219 -12.86 13.58 3.58
CA LEU A 219 -11.43 13.32 3.38
C LEU A 219 -10.56 14.38 4.07
N VAL A 220 -10.91 15.67 3.94
CA VAL A 220 -10.21 16.75 4.65
C VAL A 220 -10.40 16.63 6.17
N ASN A 221 -11.61 16.36 6.64
CA ASN A 221 -11.85 16.18 8.08
C ASN A 221 -11.00 15.03 8.65
N LYS A 222 -10.84 13.93 7.90
CA LYS A 222 -9.94 12.84 8.30
C LYS A 222 -8.48 13.28 8.30
N LEU A 223 -8.02 13.97 7.26
CA LEU A 223 -6.64 14.49 7.18
C LEU A 223 -6.30 15.34 8.41
N VAL A 224 -7.17 16.29 8.76
CA VAL A 224 -7.01 17.20 9.90
C VAL A 224 -7.05 16.46 11.23
N SER A 225 -7.84 15.38 11.34
CA SER A 225 -7.91 14.56 12.55
C SER A 225 -6.64 13.75 12.83
N GLY A 226 -5.72 13.67 11.87
CA GLY A 226 -4.46 12.96 11.98
C GLY A 226 -4.45 11.57 11.33
N PRO A 227 -3.28 10.92 11.29
CA PRO A 227 -3.08 9.63 10.64
C PRO A 227 -3.88 8.49 11.31
N THR A 228 -3.96 7.35 10.63
CA THR A 228 -4.44 6.09 11.23
C THR A 228 -3.53 5.66 12.39
N ASP A 229 -4.08 5.01 13.42
CA ASP A 229 -3.33 4.50 14.58
C ASP A 229 -2.15 3.60 14.18
N TRP A 230 -2.25 2.94 13.03
CA TRP A 230 -1.18 2.14 12.50
C TRP A 230 -0.03 2.97 11.95
N LEU A 231 -0.30 4.05 11.20
CA LEU A 231 0.77 4.83 10.58
C LEU A 231 1.30 5.95 11.47
N ASP A 232 0.49 6.50 12.36
CA ASP A 232 0.77 7.66 13.22
C ASP A 232 2.20 7.69 13.80
N PRO A 233 2.75 6.59 14.39
CA PRO A 233 4.09 6.63 14.98
C PRO A 233 5.25 6.75 13.98
N ALA A 234 4.99 6.69 12.68
CA ALA A 234 5.99 6.68 11.61
C ALA A 234 5.97 7.94 10.73
N VAL A 235 5.00 8.85 10.94
CA VAL A 235 4.78 10.04 10.10
C VAL A 235 4.58 11.29 10.94
N VAL A 236 4.53 12.45 10.28
CA VAL A 236 4.33 13.75 10.90
C VAL A 236 3.16 14.47 10.20
N SER A 237 2.23 14.99 10.98
CA SER A 237 1.20 15.91 10.51
C SER A 237 1.67 17.35 10.63
N SER A 238 1.45 18.16 9.60
CA SER A 238 1.64 19.62 9.64
C SER A 238 0.46 20.37 10.27
N PHE A 239 -0.67 19.69 10.50
CA PHE A 239 -1.80 20.24 11.24
C PHE A 239 -1.53 20.20 12.74
N PRO A 240 -1.88 21.25 13.50
CA PRO A 240 -1.85 21.22 14.96
C PRO A 240 -2.72 20.08 15.52
N GLU A 241 -2.30 19.46 16.64
CA GLU A 241 -3.03 18.34 17.26
C GLU A 241 -4.42 18.75 17.77
N ASP A 242 -4.59 20.01 18.17
CA ASP A 242 -5.85 20.58 18.67
C ASP A 242 -6.73 21.15 17.55
N ALA A 243 -6.29 21.05 16.28
CA ALA A 243 -6.94 21.72 15.19
C ALA A 243 -8.34 21.15 14.90
N THR A 244 -9.30 22.04 14.67
CA THR A 244 -10.63 21.73 14.17
C THR A 244 -10.84 22.40 12.83
N ALA A 245 -11.55 21.75 11.91
CA ALA A 245 -11.81 22.29 10.58
C ALA A 245 -13.31 22.42 10.32
N TYR A 246 -13.71 23.58 9.81
CA TYR A 246 -14.91 23.71 9.01
C TYR A 246 -14.53 23.55 7.54
N VAL A 247 -15.23 22.64 6.83
CA VAL A 247 -14.93 22.33 5.44
C VAL A 247 -16.18 22.46 4.60
N ALA A 248 -16.08 23.26 3.53
CA ALA A 248 -17.11 23.40 2.53
C ALA A 248 -16.58 23.02 1.14
N TYR A 249 -17.50 22.65 0.25
CA TYR A 249 -17.22 22.44 -1.16
C TYR A 249 -18.12 23.34 -1.98
N ASP A 250 -17.53 24.17 -2.83
CA ASP A 250 -18.24 25.07 -3.73
C ASP A 250 -17.63 24.98 -5.14
N SER A 251 -18.41 24.50 -6.09
CA SER A 251 -18.12 24.61 -7.53
C SER A 251 -16.70 24.15 -7.93
N GLY A 252 -16.24 23.02 -7.39
CA GLY A 252 -14.91 22.46 -7.65
C GLY A 252 -13.81 22.93 -6.70
N ARG A 253 -14.10 23.82 -5.75
CA ARG A 253 -13.16 24.31 -4.75
C ARG A 253 -13.51 23.81 -3.35
N VAL A 254 -12.50 23.37 -2.61
CA VAL A 254 -12.62 23.01 -1.18
C VAL A 254 -12.17 24.19 -0.32
N ILE A 255 -13.05 24.66 0.57
CA ILE A 255 -12.77 25.77 1.49
C ILE A 255 -12.52 25.16 2.86
N VAL A 256 -11.33 25.37 3.42
CA VAL A 256 -10.90 24.85 4.73
C VAL A 256 -10.67 26.02 5.68
N GLU A 257 -11.45 26.06 6.75
CA GLU A 257 -11.30 27.04 7.83
C GLU A 257 -10.85 26.30 9.10
N LEU A 258 -9.57 26.47 9.45
CA LEU A 258 -8.94 25.84 10.60
C LEU A 258 -9.04 26.73 11.84
N SER A 259 -9.35 26.14 12.98
CA SER A 259 -9.26 26.79 14.30
C SER A 259 -8.36 25.96 15.22
N SER A 260 -7.37 26.61 15.85
CA SER A 260 -6.44 26.01 16.82
C SER A 260 -6.12 27.05 17.91
N GLU A 261 -6.19 26.63 19.18
CA GLU A 261 -5.92 27.48 20.34
C GLU A 261 -4.42 27.77 20.50
N GLU A 262 -3.59 26.76 20.21
CA GLU A 262 -2.14 26.91 20.24
C GLU A 262 -1.63 27.78 19.08
N GLY A 263 -2.41 27.83 17.99
CA GLY A 263 -2.00 28.45 16.75
C GLY A 263 -0.78 27.73 16.16
N GLY A 264 -0.33 28.21 15.00
CA GLY A 264 0.80 27.58 14.32
C GLY A 264 0.40 26.40 13.45
N GLY A 265 1.43 25.66 13.01
CA GLY A 265 1.40 24.82 11.82
C GLY A 265 2.35 25.38 10.76
N ASP A 266 2.87 24.52 9.90
CA ASP A 266 3.61 24.93 8.70
C ASP A 266 2.57 25.16 7.59
N PRO A 267 2.29 26.41 7.17
CA PRO A 267 1.24 26.67 6.19
C PRO A 267 1.51 25.93 4.87
N PHE A 268 2.78 25.90 4.44
CA PHE A 268 3.17 25.16 3.24
C PHE A 268 2.97 23.65 3.43
N GLY A 269 3.38 23.12 4.58
CA GLY A 269 3.16 21.71 4.92
C GLY A 269 1.70 21.28 4.92
N MET A 270 0.82 22.07 5.56
CA MET A 270 -0.62 21.83 5.52
C MET A 270 -1.17 21.89 4.08
N GLY A 271 -0.71 22.88 3.30
CA GLY A 271 -1.07 23.03 1.90
C GLY A 271 -0.67 21.82 1.05
N ALA A 272 0.55 21.29 1.22
CA ALA A 272 1.03 20.13 0.49
C ALA A 272 0.23 18.87 0.83
N GLN A 273 -0.05 18.63 2.12
CA GLN A 273 -0.88 17.50 2.54
C GLN A 273 -2.31 17.60 1.97
N LEU A 274 -2.92 18.79 1.98
CA LEU A 274 -4.24 19.03 1.36
C LEU A 274 -4.20 18.79 -0.13
N ALA A 275 -3.22 19.38 -0.83
CA ALA A 275 -3.09 19.28 -2.27
C ALA A 275 -3.00 17.82 -2.72
N TRP A 276 -2.07 17.03 -2.16
CA TRP A 276 -1.90 15.63 -2.54
C TRP A 276 -3.11 14.76 -2.17
N THR A 277 -3.73 15.03 -1.02
CA THR A 277 -4.95 14.32 -0.60
C THR A 277 -6.11 14.60 -1.55
N LEU A 278 -6.37 15.87 -1.88
CA LEU A 278 -7.48 16.30 -2.72
C LEU A 278 -7.26 16.02 -4.22
N LYS A 279 -6.02 15.95 -4.69
CA LYS A 279 -5.69 15.69 -6.11
C LYS A 279 -6.25 14.35 -6.62
N GLN A 280 -6.50 13.41 -5.72
CA GLN A 280 -7.16 12.13 -6.04
C GLN A 280 -8.64 12.26 -6.43
N LEU A 281 -9.27 13.41 -6.19
CA LEU A 281 -10.67 13.69 -6.48
C LEU A 281 -10.77 14.55 -7.76
N PRO A 282 -11.14 13.98 -8.93
CA PRO A 282 -11.19 14.73 -10.19
C PRO A 282 -12.16 15.91 -10.17
N GLU A 283 -13.18 15.86 -9.32
CA GLU A 283 -14.11 16.98 -9.12
C GLU A 283 -13.46 18.19 -8.42
N VAL A 284 -12.37 18.01 -7.68
CA VAL A 284 -11.69 19.08 -6.95
C VAL A 284 -10.63 19.71 -7.86
N GLN A 285 -10.88 20.96 -8.23
CA GLN A 285 -9.99 21.79 -9.05
C GLN A 285 -9.07 22.66 -8.18
N GLY A 286 -9.40 22.94 -6.92
CA GLY A 286 -8.58 23.81 -6.06
C GLY A 286 -9.00 23.79 -4.59
N PHE A 287 -8.24 24.48 -3.74
CA PHE A 287 -8.60 24.66 -2.33
C PHE A 287 -8.18 26.04 -1.79
N SER A 288 -8.85 26.50 -0.73
CA SER A 288 -8.38 27.60 0.11
C SER A 288 -8.23 27.13 1.55
N LEU A 289 -7.24 27.69 2.25
CA LEU A 289 -6.99 27.42 3.66
C LEU A 289 -6.98 28.75 4.41
N SER A 290 -7.71 28.83 5.51
CA SER A 290 -7.54 29.88 6.51
C SER A 290 -7.27 29.27 7.87
N VAL A 291 -6.48 29.95 8.68
CA VAL A 291 -6.13 29.52 10.05
C VAL A 291 -6.48 30.65 11.00
N ASN A 292 -7.36 30.38 11.97
CA ASN A 292 -7.84 31.37 12.93
C ASN A 292 -8.39 32.66 12.28
N GLY A 293 -8.99 32.52 11.10
CA GLY A 293 -9.58 33.62 10.32
C GLY A 293 -8.60 34.37 9.41
N GLU A 294 -7.33 34.00 9.37
CA GLU A 294 -6.34 34.54 8.43
C GLU A 294 -6.15 33.59 7.24
N GLU A 295 -6.33 34.09 6.02
CA GLU A 295 -6.14 33.32 4.79
C GLU A 295 -4.66 33.02 4.56
N VAL A 296 -4.35 31.77 4.22
CA VAL A 296 -3.00 31.35 3.85
C VAL A 296 -2.79 31.62 2.37
N ASP A 297 -1.86 32.53 2.08
CA ASP A 297 -1.43 32.80 0.71
C ASP A 297 -0.49 31.70 0.21
N PHE A 298 -0.96 30.96 -0.78
CA PHE A 298 -0.15 29.98 -1.52
C PHE A 298 0.19 30.58 -2.88
N PRO A 299 1.48 30.72 -3.22
CA PRO A 299 1.88 31.19 -4.54
C PRO A 299 1.14 30.44 -5.64
N HIS A 300 0.52 31.17 -6.57
CA HIS A 300 -0.21 30.66 -7.75
C HIS A 300 -1.59 30.00 -7.50
N ASN A 301 -2.11 29.96 -6.27
CA ASN A 301 -3.36 29.25 -5.92
C ASN A 301 -4.69 29.85 -6.47
N GLU A 302 -4.68 31.10 -6.97
CA GLU A 302 -5.89 31.73 -7.51
C GLU A 302 -6.24 31.27 -8.93
N ASP A 303 -5.23 30.91 -9.73
CA ASP A 303 -5.38 30.46 -11.13
C ASP A 303 -4.98 28.98 -11.33
N GLU A 304 -4.42 28.33 -10.31
CA GLU A 304 -4.00 26.92 -10.39
C GLU A 304 -5.18 25.96 -10.31
N ASN A 305 -5.23 25.06 -11.28
CA ASN A 305 -6.02 23.86 -11.21
C ASN A 305 -5.14 22.73 -10.64
N LEU A 306 -5.53 22.13 -9.50
CA LEU A 306 -4.84 20.97 -8.90
C LEU A 306 -4.64 19.80 -9.87
N GLN A 307 -5.46 19.76 -10.93
CA GLN A 307 -5.44 18.75 -11.97
C GLN A 307 -4.52 19.12 -13.15
N SER A 308 -4.10 20.39 -13.27
CA SER A 308 -3.12 20.82 -14.27
C SER A 308 -1.70 20.69 -13.71
N GLY A 309 -0.85 19.89 -14.37
CA GLY A 309 0.47 19.47 -13.89
C GLY A 309 1.57 20.55 -13.76
N ASP A 310 1.21 21.82 -13.61
CA ASP A 310 2.10 22.90 -13.17
C ASP A 310 2.17 22.85 -11.63
N ASP A 311 2.78 21.80 -11.09
CA ASP A 311 2.56 21.42 -9.69
C ASP A 311 3.56 22.07 -8.74
N TYR A 312 3.21 23.23 -8.18
CA TYR A 312 3.86 23.85 -7.02
C TYR A 312 4.17 22.85 -5.89
N TRP A 313 3.33 21.82 -5.73
CA TRP A 313 3.42 20.79 -4.70
C TRP A 313 4.36 19.62 -5.01
N ASN A 314 4.91 19.52 -6.24
CA ASN A 314 5.77 18.40 -6.64
C ASN A 314 7.16 18.44 -5.99
N ASP A 315 7.54 19.56 -5.35
CA ASP A 315 8.74 19.64 -4.53
C ASP A 315 8.72 18.63 -3.36
N ILE A 316 7.53 18.20 -2.94
CA ILE A 316 7.31 17.19 -1.91
C ILE A 316 6.34 16.15 -2.46
N THR A 317 6.89 15.16 -3.16
CA THR A 317 6.11 14.08 -3.79
C THR A 317 6.03 12.83 -2.90
N PRO A 318 4.89 12.10 -2.88
CA PRO A 318 4.78 10.80 -2.23
C PRO A 318 5.65 9.70 -2.83
N ALA A 319 6.18 9.92 -4.05
CA ALA A 319 7.06 8.97 -4.72
C ALA A 319 8.43 8.83 -4.04
N GLY A 320 8.86 9.83 -3.26
CA GLY A 320 10.22 9.90 -2.70
C GLY A 320 11.33 9.96 -3.77
N VAL A 321 10.97 10.18 -5.04
CA VAL A 321 11.88 10.19 -6.19
C VAL A 321 11.64 11.46 -7.00
N ARG A 322 12.69 12.27 -7.20
CA ARG A 322 12.63 13.56 -7.90
C ARG A 322 13.39 13.58 -9.23
N ARG A 323 13.92 12.44 -9.65
CA ARG A 323 14.80 12.31 -10.82
C ARG A 323 14.59 10.98 -11.50
N ASP A 324 14.99 10.89 -12.76
CA ASP A 324 15.00 9.62 -13.47
C ASP A 324 16.02 8.67 -12.84
N LEU A 325 15.54 7.48 -12.43
CA LEU A 325 16.38 6.46 -11.81
C LEU A 325 16.92 5.49 -12.84
N SER A 326 18.22 5.20 -12.84
CA SER A 326 18.74 4.07 -13.64
C SER A 326 18.29 2.73 -13.06
N ALA A 327 18.14 1.69 -13.89
CA ALA A 327 18.06 0.33 -13.39
C ALA A 327 19.46 -0.27 -13.28
N TYR A 328 19.66 -1.19 -12.35
CA TYR A 328 20.93 -1.89 -12.13
C TYR A 328 20.69 -3.39 -12.12
N PHE A 329 21.62 -4.18 -12.66
CA PHE A 329 21.52 -5.63 -12.70
C PHE A 329 22.90 -6.27 -12.74
N THR A 330 22.97 -7.58 -12.45
CA THR A 330 24.23 -8.34 -12.49
C THR A 330 24.33 -9.18 -13.75
N ARG A 331 25.53 -9.23 -14.34
CA ARG A 331 25.87 -10.11 -15.46
C ARG A 331 27.32 -10.57 -15.33
N ASN A 332 27.56 -11.88 -15.30
CA ASN A 332 28.89 -12.46 -15.17
C ASN A 332 29.68 -11.92 -13.96
N GLY A 333 29.01 -11.78 -12.80
CA GLY A 333 29.59 -11.23 -11.58
C GLY A 333 29.80 -9.71 -11.56
N GLN A 334 29.46 -9.01 -12.65
CA GLN A 334 29.65 -7.56 -12.80
C GLN A 334 28.33 -6.83 -12.67
N LEU A 335 28.34 -5.64 -12.08
CA LEU A 335 27.21 -4.73 -12.03
C LEU A 335 27.14 -3.87 -13.30
N TRP A 336 25.94 -3.80 -13.87
CA TRP A 336 25.60 -3.01 -15.05
C TRP A 336 24.44 -2.08 -14.73
N SER A 337 24.43 -0.92 -15.37
CA SER A 337 23.29 0.00 -15.38
C SER A 337 22.58 -0.06 -16.74
N LEU A 338 21.28 0.21 -16.70
CA LEU A 338 20.42 0.38 -17.85
C LEU A 338 19.75 1.76 -17.75
N THR A 339 20.05 2.63 -18.72
CA THR A 339 19.45 3.96 -18.83
C THR A 339 18.56 4.07 -20.07
N GLY A 340 17.52 4.90 -19.96
CA GLY A 340 16.40 4.98 -20.89
C GLY A 340 15.14 5.29 -20.08
N THR A 341 14.49 6.41 -20.36
CA THR A 341 13.39 6.96 -19.56
C THR A 341 12.02 6.38 -19.92
N GLY A 342 11.90 5.76 -21.09
CA GLY A 342 10.68 5.08 -21.53
C GLY A 342 10.92 3.88 -22.42
N GLN A 343 9.83 3.19 -22.73
CA GLN A 343 9.82 2.01 -23.62
C GLN A 343 10.28 2.33 -25.06
N ASP A 344 10.09 3.56 -25.52
CA ASP A 344 10.52 4.04 -26.84
C ASP A 344 11.96 4.59 -26.84
N ASP A 345 12.56 4.74 -25.66
CA ASP A 345 13.95 5.17 -25.56
C ASP A 345 14.89 4.01 -25.87
N ARG A 346 15.97 4.34 -26.59
CA ARG A 346 17.05 3.39 -26.82
C ARG A 346 17.72 3.08 -25.50
N GLN A 347 17.40 1.91 -24.95
CA GLN A 347 18.02 1.38 -23.75
C GLN A 347 19.53 1.30 -23.95
N THR A 348 20.28 1.87 -23.00
CA THR A 348 21.73 1.91 -23.03
C THR A 348 22.27 1.17 -21.83
N GLU A 349 22.93 0.05 -22.09
CA GLU A 349 23.68 -0.69 -21.08
C GLU A 349 25.05 -0.07 -20.88
N ALA A 350 25.42 0.16 -19.62
CA ALA A 350 26.78 0.55 -19.26
C ALA A 350 27.27 -0.32 -18.09
N ARG A 351 28.55 -0.69 -18.13
CA ARG A 351 29.19 -1.29 -16.97
C ARG A 351 29.39 -0.19 -15.93
N VAL A 352 29.02 -0.47 -14.68
CA VAL A 352 29.19 0.49 -13.59
C VAL A 352 30.69 0.70 -13.29
N GLU A 353 31.06 1.88 -12.82
CA GLU A 353 32.46 2.13 -12.44
C GLU A 353 32.84 1.45 -11.11
N GLY A 354 34.14 1.31 -10.86
CA GLY A 354 34.66 0.79 -9.59
C GLY A 354 34.56 -0.73 -9.43
N ALA A 355 34.66 -1.21 -8.20
CA ALA A 355 34.73 -2.64 -7.86
C ALA A 355 33.54 -3.44 -8.37
N ALA A 356 32.33 -2.88 -8.26
CA ALA A 356 31.11 -3.56 -8.67
C ALA A 356 31.08 -3.89 -10.17
N GLY A 357 31.58 -3.01 -11.04
CA GLY A 357 31.65 -3.28 -12.47
C GLY A 357 32.86 -4.11 -12.91
N ARG A 358 33.92 -4.22 -12.11
CA ARG A 358 35.02 -5.17 -12.34
C ARG A 358 34.54 -6.60 -12.12
N GLY A 359 33.76 -6.81 -11.06
CA GLY A 359 33.17 -8.11 -10.71
C GLY A 359 34.16 -9.08 -10.05
N ASP A 360 35.23 -8.55 -9.45
CA ASP A 360 36.21 -9.33 -8.69
C ASP A 360 35.60 -9.96 -7.43
N THR A 361 34.54 -9.34 -6.92
CA THR A 361 33.71 -9.82 -5.81
C THR A 361 32.28 -10.07 -6.33
N PRO A 362 31.89 -11.33 -6.62
CA PRO A 362 30.53 -11.64 -7.03
C PRO A 362 29.52 -11.38 -5.92
N LEU A 363 28.45 -10.67 -6.24
CA LEU A 363 27.37 -10.35 -5.32
C LEU A 363 26.16 -11.26 -5.58
N GLU A 364 25.64 -11.91 -4.55
CA GLU A 364 24.40 -12.70 -4.62
C GLU A 364 23.15 -11.80 -4.55
N ARG A 365 23.25 -10.73 -3.75
CA ARG A 365 22.27 -9.65 -3.63
C ARG A 365 22.99 -8.32 -3.73
N HIS A 366 22.33 -7.31 -4.27
CA HIS A 366 22.84 -5.94 -4.29
C HIS A 366 21.71 -4.94 -4.11
N ALA A 367 22.06 -3.75 -3.65
CA ALA A 367 21.20 -2.58 -3.61
C ALA A 367 22.02 -1.33 -3.91
N VAL A 368 21.41 -0.38 -4.62
CA VAL A 368 22.03 0.90 -4.99
C VAL A 368 21.35 2.01 -4.20
N SER A 369 22.14 2.91 -3.63
CA SER A 369 21.61 4.04 -2.86
C SER A 369 20.78 4.95 -3.75
N LEU A 370 19.73 5.59 -3.20
CA LEU A 370 18.79 6.40 -3.97
C LEU A 370 19.44 7.53 -4.78
N ASP A 371 20.58 8.06 -4.30
CA ASP A 371 21.42 9.06 -4.96
C ASP A 371 22.34 8.48 -6.06
N GLU A 372 22.31 7.17 -6.30
CA GLU A 372 23.08 6.40 -7.29
C GLU A 372 24.60 6.56 -7.14
N ARG A 373 25.06 6.86 -5.92
CA ARG A 373 26.49 7.05 -5.63
C ARG A 373 27.15 5.82 -5.02
N ARG A 374 26.38 4.91 -4.42
CA ARG A 374 26.89 3.77 -3.66
C ARG A 374 26.15 2.50 -3.98
N VAL A 375 26.87 1.39 -3.90
CA VAL A 375 26.33 0.04 -3.94
C VAL A 375 26.71 -0.69 -2.68
N ALA A 376 25.78 -1.49 -2.17
CA ALA A 376 26.05 -2.52 -1.19
C ALA A 376 25.64 -3.88 -1.77
N GLY A 377 26.21 -4.95 -1.23
CA GLY A 377 25.81 -6.29 -1.61
C GLY A 377 26.19 -7.36 -0.59
N VAL A 378 25.45 -8.46 -0.64
CA VAL A 378 25.82 -9.71 0.04
C VAL A 378 26.78 -10.45 -0.89
N GLU A 379 27.99 -10.76 -0.42
CA GLU A 379 28.95 -11.57 -1.17
C GLU A 379 28.42 -12.99 -1.40
N ALA A 380 28.83 -13.65 -2.48
CA ALA A 380 28.55 -15.06 -2.70
C ALA A 380 29.01 -15.89 -1.48
N GLY A 381 28.11 -16.67 -0.88
CA GLY A 381 28.36 -17.41 0.37
C GLY A 381 27.71 -16.78 1.61
N ARG A 382 27.16 -15.56 1.48
CA ARG A 382 26.31 -14.89 2.47
C ARG A 382 26.94 -14.58 3.82
N ASP A 383 28.25 -14.71 3.97
CA ASP A 383 28.95 -14.48 5.24
C ASP A 383 29.42 -13.04 5.44
N ARG A 384 29.30 -12.19 4.42
CA ARG A 384 29.74 -10.79 4.41
C ARG A 384 28.79 -9.88 3.63
N VAL A 385 28.63 -8.67 4.15
CA VAL A 385 28.07 -7.53 3.42
C VAL A 385 29.20 -6.58 3.09
N VAL A 386 29.27 -6.13 1.84
CA VAL A 386 30.25 -5.17 1.34
C VAL A 386 29.59 -3.93 0.77
N GLY A 387 30.31 -2.80 0.79
CA GLY A 387 29.90 -1.54 0.18
C GLY A 387 31.01 -0.90 -0.64
N ALA A 388 30.64 -0.12 -1.65
CA ALA A 388 31.59 0.67 -2.43
C ALA A 388 30.90 1.91 -3.03
N ASP A 389 31.69 2.96 -3.29
CA ASP A 389 31.28 4.05 -4.16
C ASP A 389 31.23 3.58 -5.62
N LEU A 390 30.26 4.08 -6.38
CA LEU A 390 30.15 3.88 -7.83
C LEU A 390 31.05 4.85 -8.58
N ALA A 391 32.35 4.73 -8.37
CA ALA A 391 33.38 5.60 -8.93
C ALA A 391 34.61 4.82 -9.36
N SER A 392 35.30 5.33 -10.39
CA SER A 392 36.59 4.77 -10.83
C SER A 392 37.59 4.63 -9.68
N GLY A 393 38.21 3.45 -9.57
CA GLY A 393 39.20 3.13 -8.54
C GLY A 393 38.64 2.79 -7.15
N ALA A 394 37.32 2.86 -6.94
CA ALA A 394 36.71 2.41 -5.70
C ALA A 394 36.87 0.89 -5.51
N GLU A 395 37.03 0.48 -4.26
CA GLU A 395 37.14 -0.91 -3.80
C GLU A 395 36.00 -1.26 -2.85
N PHE A 396 35.62 -2.53 -2.79
CA PHE A 396 34.67 -3.01 -1.78
C PHE A 396 35.30 -2.97 -0.38
N THR A 397 34.56 -2.43 0.58
CA THR A 397 34.90 -2.51 2.01
C THR A 397 33.89 -3.41 2.73
N PRO A 398 34.33 -4.25 3.68
CA PRO A 398 33.40 -4.99 4.54
C PRO A 398 32.61 -4.03 5.42
N LEU A 399 31.29 -4.22 5.44
CA LEU A 399 30.35 -3.50 6.30
C LEU A 399 29.89 -4.39 7.47
N LEU A 400 29.60 -5.66 7.19
CA LEU A 400 29.24 -6.68 8.18
C LEU A 400 29.92 -8.01 7.82
N THR A 401 30.27 -8.81 8.82
CA THR A 401 31.02 -10.07 8.63
C THR A 401 30.63 -11.11 9.66
N GLY A 402 30.72 -12.40 9.31
CA GLY A 402 30.57 -13.51 10.26
C GLY A 402 29.13 -13.91 10.59
N GLY A 403 28.16 -13.31 9.90
CA GLY A 403 26.73 -13.67 9.96
C GLY A 403 26.31 -14.53 8.76
N HIS A 404 25.00 -14.69 8.57
CA HIS A 404 24.42 -15.20 7.33
C HIS A 404 23.38 -14.18 6.84
N TYR A 405 23.74 -13.41 5.81
CA TYR A 405 22.95 -12.26 5.37
C TYR A 405 22.03 -12.64 4.20
N THR A 406 20.73 -12.35 4.32
CA THR A 406 19.72 -12.80 3.34
C THR A 406 19.18 -11.68 2.45
N SER A 407 19.19 -10.44 2.94
CA SER A 407 18.62 -9.28 2.25
C SER A 407 19.32 -7.98 2.63
N LEU A 408 19.28 -7.01 1.72
CA LEU A 408 19.64 -5.62 1.98
C LEU A 408 18.75 -4.65 1.19
N SER A 409 18.61 -3.41 1.67
CA SER A 409 17.84 -2.33 1.05
C SER A 409 18.38 -0.97 1.50
N TRP A 410 18.39 0.05 0.63
CA TRP A 410 18.62 1.41 1.07
C TRP A 410 17.28 2.07 1.45
N ASP A 411 17.31 3.06 2.33
CA ASP A 411 16.18 3.97 2.52
C ASP A 411 16.45 5.33 1.84
N GLY A 412 15.45 6.21 1.83
CA GLY A 412 15.57 7.56 1.27
C GLY A 412 16.56 8.46 2.03
N TYR A 413 16.89 8.11 3.27
CA TYR A 413 17.84 8.83 4.13
C TYR A 413 19.30 8.40 3.87
N GLY A 414 19.52 7.43 2.99
CA GLY A 414 20.84 6.92 2.67
C GLY A 414 21.41 6.00 3.75
N ASN A 415 20.55 5.35 4.55
CA ASN A 415 20.93 4.26 5.43
C ASN A 415 20.76 2.91 4.71
N LEU A 416 21.59 1.94 5.09
CA LEU A 416 21.52 0.58 4.55
C LEU A 416 20.92 -0.36 5.59
N TRP A 417 19.82 -0.99 5.23
CA TRP A 417 19.16 -2.03 6.02
C TRP A 417 19.67 -3.40 5.59
N VAL A 418 19.99 -4.27 6.55
CA VAL A 418 20.50 -5.63 6.30
C VAL A 418 19.79 -6.62 7.20
N VAL A 419 19.41 -7.78 6.63
CA VAL A 419 18.86 -8.91 7.37
C VAL A 419 19.94 -9.96 7.59
N GLU A 420 20.11 -10.38 8.84
CA GLU A 420 20.95 -11.50 9.24
C GLU A 420 20.07 -12.62 9.80
N ASP A 421 20.22 -13.82 9.26
CA ASP A 421 19.61 -15.04 9.77
C ASP A 421 20.60 -15.80 10.67
N SER A 422 20.20 -16.06 11.90
CA SER A 422 20.95 -16.80 12.90
C SER A 422 20.74 -18.31 12.82
N ALA A 423 19.71 -18.79 12.10
CA ALA A 423 19.45 -20.21 11.97
C ALA A 423 20.62 -20.92 11.24
N GLY A 424 21.20 -20.26 10.25
CA GLY A 424 22.37 -20.74 9.49
C GLY A 424 23.67 -20.92 10.31
N THR A 425 23.86 -20.18 11.41
CA THR A 425 25.06 -20.30 12.26
C THR A 425 24.94 -21.37 13.35
N SER A 426 23.72 -21.81 13.67
CA SER A 426 23.45 -22.81 14.71
C SER A 426 23.86 -24.25 14.34
N GLY A 427 24.13 -24.54 13.06
CA GLY A 427 24.60 -25.83 12.56
C GLY A 427 26.05 -26.22 12.98
N LYS A 428 26.79 -25.31 13.62
CA LYS A 428 28.16 -25.55 14.13
C LYS A 428 28.25 -25.63 15.66
N LYS A 429 27.18 -25.97 16.38
CA LYS A 429 27.36 -26.44 17.77
C LYS A 429 27.91 -27.87 17.76
N SER A 430 29.23 -27.94 17.96
CA SER A 430 30.04 -29.10 18.31
C SER A 430 29.23 -30.21 19.00
N LYS A 431 28.96 -31.30 18.27
CA LYS A 431 28.77 -32.61 18.87
C LYS A 431 30.11 -33.04 19.46
N ASP A 432 30.50 -32.49 20.61
CA ASP A 432 31.52 -33.14 21.40
C ASP A 432 31.25 -33.00 22.91
N LYS A 433 31.05 -34.19 23.50
CA LYS A 433 31.16 -34.62 24.89
C LYS A 433 30.00 -34.33 25.84
N GLY A 434 29.34 -35.45 26.18
CA GLY A 434 28.33 -35.54 27.22
C GLY A 434 28.86 -35.34 28.64
N GLY A 435 27.89 -35.09 29.51
CA GLY A 435 28.07 -34.94 30.94
C GLY A 435 26.70 -34.70 31.56
N ARG A 436 26.42 -35.43 32.63
CA ARG A 436 25.14 -35.61 33.31
C ARG A 436 24.63 -34.37 34.08
N ASP A 437 23.32 -34.42 34.30
CA ASP A 437 22.52 -33.91 35.43
C ASP A 437 22.12 -32.43 35.44
N GLY A 438 20.82 -32.21 35.69
CA GLY A 438 20.12 -30.97 35.41
C GLY A 438 20.22 -29.89 36.48
N ALA A 439 19.85 -28.67 36.10
CA ALA A 439 19.07 -27.70 36.87
C ALA A 439 18.71 -26.52 35.94
N ASP A 440 17.48 -26.02 36.04
CA ASP A 440 16.96 -24.73 35.53
C ASP A 440 17.66 -24.07 34.33
N ASP A 441 17.15 -24.31 33.12
CA ASP A 441 17.33 -23.43 31.94
C ASP A 441 15.94 -23.04 31.41
N ARG A 442 15.16 -22.31 32.21
CA ARG A 442 13.86 -21.77 31.80
C ARG A 442 13.87 -20.29 31.43
N ASP A 443 15.02 -19.66 31.26
CA ASP A 443 15.12 -18.26 30.80
C ASP A 443 16.47 -17.94 30.08
N ALA A 444 17.11 -18.93 29.45
CA ALA A 444 18.15 -18.61 28.48
C ALA A 444 17.44 -18.11 27.21
N ALA A 445 17.40 -16.78 27.02
CA ALA A 445 16.86 -16.15 25.82
C ALA A 445 17.46 -16.86 24.59
N ARG A 446 16.62 -17.58 23.83
CA ARG A 446 17.01 -18.21 22.57
C ARG A 446 17.54 -17.11 21.66
N ASP A 447 18.70 -17.33 21.05
CA ASP A 447 19.19 -16.41 20.01
C ASP A 447 18.08 -16.24 18.96
N PRO A 448 17.73 -14.99 18.60
CA PRO A 448 16.64 -14.75 17.65
C PRO A 448 17.00 -15.43 16.32
N ALA A 449 16.01 -16.01 15.62
CA ALA A 449 16.21 -16.56 14.29
C ALA A 449 16.64 -15.46 13.30
N THR A 450 16.11 -14.25 13.42
CA THR A 450 16.45 -13.12 12.54
C THR A 450 16.86 -11.89 13.34
N ARG A 451 17.88 -11.18 12.85
CA ARG A 451 18.30 -9.83 13.27
C ARG A 451 18.23 -8.88 12.08
N VAL A 452 17.89 -7.63 12.36
CA VAL A 452 17.86 -6.55 11.36
C VAL A 452 18.86 -5.48 11.78
N TRP A 453 19.74 -5.09 10.87
CA TRP A 453 20.76 -4.07 11.06
C TRP A 453 20.43 -2.83 10.25
N LEU A 454 20.62 -1.66 10.84
CA LEU A 454 20.57 -0.36 10.20
C LEU A 454 21.96 0.27 10.21
N LEU A 455 22.58 0.40 9.03
CA LEU A 455 23.86 1.07 8.87
C LEU A 455 23.62 2.53 8.52
N ARG A 456 23.79 3.41 9.51
CA ARG A 456 23.56 4.85 9.33
C ARG A 456 24.54 5.44 8.33
N GLY A 457 24.01 6.18 7.36
CA GLY A 457 24.80 6.66 6.23
C GLY A 457 25.58 5.53 5.52
N GLY A 458 25.15 4.27 5.65
CA GLY A 458 25.77 3.10 5.04
C GLY A 458 27.02 2.53 5.71
N THR A 459 27.38 2.93 6.95
CA THR A 459 28.65 2.48 7.57
C THR A 459 28.60 2.05 9.03
N ASP A 460 27.72 2.63 9.86
CA ASP A 460 27.69 2.35 11.32
C ASP A 460 26.48 1.46 11.69
N PRO A 461 26.67 0.15 11.94
CA PRO A 461 25.58 -0.80 12.15
C PRO A 461 24.98 -0.68 13.55
N VAL A 462 23.67 -0.45 13.60
CA VAL A 462 22.85 -0.49 14.82
C VAL A 462 21.78 -1.56 14.64
N GLU A 463 21.57 -2.40 15.64
CA GLU A 463 20.48 -3.39 15.60
C GLU A 463 19.13 -2.67 15.73
N VAL A 464 18.20 -3.06 14.86
CA VAL A 464 16.82 -2.57 14.83
C VAL A 464 15.97 -3.44 15.74
N ASP A 465 15.13 -2.82 16.58
CA ASP A 465 14.17 -3.56 17.39
C ASP A 465 13.01 -4.06 16.54
N ALA A 466 13.04 -5.34 16.16
CA ALA A 466 12.04 -5.96 15.30
C ALA A 466 11.45 -7.24 15.93
N PRO A 467 10.71 -7.14 17.06
CA PRO A 467 10.25 -8.30 17.82
C PRO A 467 9.37 -9.25 16.98
N ALA A 468 8.55 -8.72 16.06
CA ALA A 468 7.69 -9.52 15.19
C ALA A 468 8.45 -10.37 14.16
N LEU A 469 9.74 -10.08 13.92
CA LEU A 469 10.60 -10.81 12.98
C LEU A 469 11.56 -11.76 13.68
N ARG A 470 11.76 -11.66 15.00
CA ARG A 470 12.79 -12.41 15.73
C ARG A 470 12.65 -13.92 15.59
N ASP A 471 11.43 -14.44 15.50
CA ASP A 471 11.13 -15.87 15.40
C ASP A 471 10.74 -16.32 13.98
N ARG A 472 10.92 -15.46 12.98
CA ARG A 472 10.60 -15.74 11.57
C ARG A 472 11.89 -15.84 10.75
N GLU A 473 11.90 -16.70 9.74
CA GLU A 473 12.92 -16.62 8.69
C GLU A 473 12.52 -15.52 7.70
N VAL A 474 13.44 -14.59 7.43
CA VAL A 474 13.19 -13.46 6.53
C VAL A 474 13.98 -13.63 5.24
N GLU A 475 13.27 -13.85 4.13
CA GLU A 475 13.87 -14.02 2.81
C GLU A 475 14.15 -12.69 2.12
N ARG A 476 13.30 -11.69 2.32
CA ARG A 476 13.43 -10.34 1.77
C ARG A 476 12.96 -9.30 2.77
N LEU A 477 13.68 -8.19 2.80
CA LEU A 477 13.24 -6.95 3.42
C LEU A 477 13.59 -5.80 2.48
N ARG A 478 12.60 -4.95 2.18
CA ARG A 478 12.73 -3.74 1.37
C ARG A 478 12.14 -2.56 2.11
N VAL A 479 12.92 -1.50 2.30
CA VAL A 479 12.44 -0.28 2.95
C VAL A 479 11.80 0.63 1.91
N SER A 480 10.73 1.32 2.29
CA SER A 480 10.11 2.33 1.42
C SER A 480 11.09 3.47 1.18
N ARG A 481 10.97 4.13 0.02
CA ARG A 481 11.81 5.30 -0.29
C ARG A 481 11.55 6.49 0.62
N ASP A 482 10.35 6.58 1.18
CA ASP A 482 10.00 7.56 2.21
C ASP A 482 10.58 7.22 3.60
N GLY A 483 11.12 6.00 3.80
CA GLY A 483 11.74 5.53 5.04
C GLY A 483 10.79 5.10 6.16
N SER A 484 9.47 5.25 5.98
CA SER A 484 8.47 5.01 7.02
C SER A 484 7.99 3.56 7.12
N ARG A 485 8.26 2.70 6.12
CA ARG A 485 7.69 1.35 6.01
C ARG A 485 8.69 0.32 5.50
N VAL A 486 8.43 -0.95 5.81
CA VAL A 486 9.17 -2.10 5.27
C VAL A 486 8.21 -3.13 4.68
N ALA A 487 8.54 -3.64 3.49
CA ALA A 487 7.93 -4.83 2.93
C ALA A 487 8.84 -6.03 3.26
N VAL A 488 8.27 -7.08 3.85
CA VAL A 488 9.00 -8.24 4.34
C VAL A 488 8.37 -9.52 3.79
N ILE A 489 9.20 -10.42 3.29
CA ILE A 489 8.78 -11.78 2.94
C ILE A 489 9.33 -12.73 4.02
N THR A 490 8.42 -13.45 4.68
CA THR A 490 8.78 -14.45 5.69
C THR A 490 8.40 -15.86 5.25
N SER A 491 9.22 -16.83 5.62
CA SER A 491 9.00 -18.26 5.42
C SER A 491 8.86 -18.93 6.80
N ASP A 492 7.73 -18.69 7.47
CA ASP A 492 7.40 -19.29 8.76
C ASP A 492 6.28 -20.34 8.66
N GLY A 493 6.47 -21.50 9.30
CA GLY A 493 5.40 -22.52 9.49
C GLY A 493 5.65 -23.87 8.81
N GLU A 494 4.61 -24.72 8.77
CA GLU A 494 4.61 -26.01 8.04
C GLU A 494 4.54 -25.79 6.51
N ASP A 495 4.04 -24.64 6.08
CA ASP A 495 4.01 -24.21 4.69
C ASP A 495 5.24 -23.32 4.43
N GLU A 496 6.31 -23.89 3.86
CA GLU A 496 7.58 -23.23 3.49
C GLU A 496 7.44 -22.16 2.37
N ASP A 497 6.24 -21.65 2.13
CA ASP A 497 5.92 -20.74 1.03
C ASP A 497 5.88 -19.29 1.51
N GLY A 498 6.78 -18.45 0.97
CA GLY A 498 6.94 -17.05 1.37
C GLY A 498 5.62 -16.26 1.46
N ARG A 499 5.45 -15.52 2.56
CA ARG A 499 4.29 -14.67 2.88
C ARG A 499 4.71 -13.21 2.96
N LEU A 500 3.90 -12.30 2.41
CA LEU A 500 4.20 -10.87 2.36
C LEU A 500 3.56 -10.13 3.53
N PHE A 501 4.35 -9.28 4.16
CA PHE A 501 3.91 -8.34 5.20
C PHE A 501 4.40 -6.93 4.88
N VAL A 502 3.63 -5.93 5.31
CA VAL A 502 4.11 -4.55 5.45
C VAL A 502 4.16 -4.16 6.92
N GLY A 503 5.28 -3.59 7.35
CA GLY A 503 5.47 -3.06 8.70
C GLY A 503 5.78 -1.58 8.67
N ARG A 504 5.57 -0.90 9.79
CA ARG A 504 5.98 0.49 9.98
C ARG A 504 7.38 0.57 10.59
N VAL A 505 8.11 1.61 10.23
CA VAL A 505 9.42 1.96 10.76
C VAL A 505 9.24 3.14 11.71
N ILE A 506 9.70 2.97 12.94
CA ILE A 506 9.71 4.05 13.94
C ILE A 506 11.16 4.43 14.20
N HIS A 507 11.47 5.72 14.07
CA HIS A 507 12.76 6.29 14.43
C HIS A 507 12.63 7.04 15.76
N GLY A 508 13.39 6.62 16.77
CA GLY A 508 13.38 7.22 18.12
C GLY A 508 14.78 7.49 18.62
N GLY A 509 15.27 8.72 18.43
CA GLY A 509 16.64 9.10 18.79
C GLY A 509 17.67 8.18 18.13
N ASP A 510 18.46 7.48 18.94
CA ASP A 510 19.46 6.52 18.47
C ASP A 510 18.91 5.11 18.20
N LYS A 511 17.61 4.88 18.25
CA LYS A 511 17.01 3.57 18.01
C LYS A 511 16.05 3.62 16.83
N SER A 512 15.97 2.50 16.13
CA SER A 512 14.96 2.24 15.12
C SER A 512 14.23 0.95 15.45
N ALA A 513 12.94 0.92 15.15
CA ALA A 513 12.10 -0.25 15.38
C ALA A 513 11.26 -0.57 14.14
N VAL A 514 10.99 -1.85 13.93
CA VAL A 514 10.04 -2.36 12.95
C VAL A 514 8.93 -3.09 13.68
N GLY A 515 7.68 -2.71 13.42
CA GLY A 515 6.53 -3.29 14.10
C GLY A 515 5.25 -3.27 13.29
N ALA A 516 4.17 -3.76 13.93
CA ALA A 516 2.82 -3.79 13.40
C ALA A 516 2.73 -4.39 11.97
N LEU A 517 3.24 -5.62 11.80
CA LEU A 517 3.19 -6.31 10.50
C LEU A 517 1.74 -6.58 10.09
N LEU A 518 1.34 -6.07 8.92
CA LEU A 518 0.06 -6.36 8.28
C LEU A 518 0.27 -7.34 7.12
N PRO A 519 -0.46 -8.47 7.07
CA PRO A 519 -0.33 -9.41 5.97
C PRO A 519 -0.96 -8.83 4.70
N LEU A 520 -0.25 -8.92 3.58
CA LEU A 520 -0.70 -8.48 2.26
C LEU A 520 -0.71 -9.64 1.26
N ALA A 521 -1.42 -9.45 0.14
CA ALA A 521 -1.46 -10.41 -0.97
C ALA A 521 -1.84 -11.83 -0.54
N GLN A 522 -2.78 -11.97 0.41
CA GLN A 522 -3.20 -13.26 0.98
C GLN A 522 -3.85 -14.21 -0.05
N GLU A 523 -4.23 -13.70 -1.22
CA GLU A 523 -4.67 -14.52 -2.37
C GLU A 523 -3.54 -15.35 -3.01
N LEU A 524 -2.29 -14.98 -2.77
CA LEU A 524 -1.13 -15.67 -3.30
C LEU A 524 -0.76 -16.83 -2.38
N ALA A 525 -0.62 -18.01 -2.98
CA ALA A 525 -0.16 -19.20 -2.28
C ALA A 525 1.34 -19.10 -1.93
N ARG A 526 2.09 -18.28 -2.65
CA ARG A 526 3.51 -18.02 -2.41
C ARG A 526 3.92 -16.65 -2.95
N VAL A 527 4.82 -15.98 -2.23
CA VAL A 527 5.50 -14.76 -2.63
C VAL A 527 7.02 -14.99 -2.64
N ALA A 528 7.69 -14.68 -3.74
CA ALA A 528 9.11 -14.96 -3.96
C ALA A 528 10.00 -13.71 -3.95
N ASP A 529 9.46 -12.55 -4.36
CA ASP A 529 10.21 -11.29 -4.35
C ASP A 529 9.26 -10.09 -4.32
N VAL A 530 9.76 -8.94 -3.85
CA VAL A 530 8.96 -7.71 -3.68
C VAL A 530 9.80 -6.47 -3.97
N SER A 531 9.18 -5.45 -4.57
CA SER A 531 9.76 -4.12 -4.78
C SER A 531 8.71 -3.02 -4.63
N TRP A 532 9.11 -1.88 -4.09
CA TRP A 532 8.26 -0.69 -3.99
C TRP A 532 8.05 -0.04 -5.35
N ARG A 533 6.81 -0.06 -5.85
CA ARG A 533 6.44 0.60 -7.11
C ARG A 533 6.10 2.08 -6.89
N GLY A 534 5.51 2.41 -5.75
CA GLY A 534 5.13 3.75 -5.34
C GLY A 534 5.05 3.86 -3.83
N GLY A 535 4.54 4.99 -3.33
CA GLY A 535 4.26 5.18 -1.91
C GLY A 535 3.08 4.34 -1.40
N ASP A 536 2.22 3.84 -2.28
CA ASP A 536 0.96 3.15 -1.95
C ASP A 536 0.81 1.79 -2.67
N GLN A 537 1.84 1.34 -3.39
CA GLN A 537 1.77 0.12 -4.19
C GLN A 537 3.11 -0.63 -4.24
N LEU A 538 3.02 -1.95 -4.11
CA LEU A 538 4.11 -2.90 -4.28
C LEU A 538 3.98 -3.64 -5.62
N ALA A 539 5.12 -4.03 -6.19
CA ALA A 539 5.20 -5.06 -7.22
C ALA A 539 5.77 -6.34 -6.59
N VAL A 540 5.14 -7.47 -6.87
CA VAL A 540 5.42 -8.76 -6.22
C VAL A 540 5.57 -9.85 -7.27
N VAL A 541 6.57 -10.73 -7.13
CA VAL A 541 6.58 -12.03 -7.82
C VAL A 541 5.94 -13.06 -6.91
N GLY A 542 4.93 -13.75 -7.41
CA GLY A 542 4.27 -14.80 -6.65
C GLY A 542 3.49 -15.77 -7.50
N GLN A 543 2.82 -16.69 -6.83
CA GLN A 543 2.05 -17.76 -7.42
C GLN A 543 0.67 -17.81 -6.76
N ARG A 544 -0.40 -17.88 -7.56
CA ARG A 544 -1.71 -18.33 -7.06
C ARG A 544 -1.67 -19.86 -6.88
N THR A 545 -2.67 -20.46 -6.24
CA THR A 545 -2.70 -21.89 -5.86
C THR A 545 -2.25 -22.89 -6.94
N ARG A 546 -2.41 -22.54 -8.23
CA ARG A 546 -1.77 -23.21 -9.37
C ARG A 546 -1.38 -22.17 -10.42
N GLY A 547 -0.18 -22.25 -10.99
CA GLY A 547 0.25 -21.39 -12.10
C GLY A 547 1.77 -21.15 -12.13
N PRO A 548 2.31 -20.47 -13.14
CA PRO A 548 3.70 -20.02 -13.13
C PRO A 548 3.91 -18.88 -12.12
N ASN A 549 5.16 -18.61 -11.77
CA ASN A 549 5.50 -17.39 -11.04
C ASN A 549 5.31 -16.19 -11.95
N GLN A 550 4.52 -15.22 -11.50
CA GLN A 550 4.21 -14.02 -12.28
C GLN A 550 4.23 -12.76 -11.43
N ALA A 551 4.21 -11.60 -12.08
CA ALA A 551 4.14 -10.31 -11.41
C ALA A 551 2.70 -10.00 -10.99
N PHE A 552 2.56 -9.39 -9.82
CA PHE A 552 1.32 -8.81 -9.30
C PHE A 552 1.59 -7.41 -8.77
N LEU A 553 0.59 -6.54 -8.87
CA LEU A 553 0.52 -5.28 -8.16
C LEU A 553 -0.35 -5.47 -6.91
N VAL A 554 0.14 -4.96 -5.79
CA VAL A 554 -0.49 -5.08 -4.47
C VAL A 554 -0.60 -3.68 -3.88
N SER A 555 -1.82 -3.24 -3.60
CA SER A 555 -2.08 -1.96 -2.93
C SER A 555 -1.70 -2.04 -1.46
N LEU A 556 -1.33 -0.90 -0.86
CA LEU A 556 -1.06 -0.78 0.57
C LEU A 556 -2.28 -0.35 1.39
N ASP A 557 -3.45 -0.32 0.75
CA ASP A 557 -4.73 -0.02 1.39
C ASP A 557 -5.23 -1.12 2.31
N GLY A 558 -4.51 -2.24 2.40
CA GLY A 558 -4.88 -3.39 3.21
C GLY A 558 -5.89 -4.30 2.52
N SER A 559 -6.48 -3.91 1.37
CA SER A 559 -7.20 -4.89 0.55
C SER A 559 -6.21 -5.97 0.12
N THR A 560 -6.56 -7.24 0.32
CA THR A 560 -5.65 -8.35 0.02
C THR A 560 -5.60 -8.69 -1.47
N ASP A 561 -6.35 -7.94 -2.28
CA ASP A 561 -6.56 -8.18 -3.69
C ASP A 561 -5.29 -7.92 -4.50
N THR A 562 -5.07 -8.79 -5.48
CA THR A 562 -3.89 -8.73 -6.33
C THR A 562 -4.28 -8.49 -7.79
N THR A 563 -3.69 -7.47 -8.40
CA THR A 563 -3.84 -7.23 -9.85
C THR A 563 -2.70 -7.87 -10.60
N SER A 564 -2.98 -8.78 -11.53
CA SER A 564 -1.93 -9.40 -12.35
C SER A 564 -1.19 -8.35 -13.20
N ALA A 565 0.13 -8.36 -13.12
CA ALA A 565 1.04 -7.65 -14.01
C ALA A 565 1.72 -8.62 -15.02
N GLY A 566 1.10 -9.80 -15.23
CA GLY A 566 1.51 -10.77 -16.23
C GLY A 566 2.85 -11.46 -15.96
N ALA A 567 3.28 -12.26 -16.92
CA ALA A 567 4.57 -12.95 -16.91
C ALA A 567 5.23 -12.94 -18.30
N PRO A 568 6.56 -13.03 -18.37
CA PRO A 568 7.27 -13.49 -19.55
C PRO A 568 6.74 -14.82 -20.08
N SER A 569 6.73 -15.00 -21.41
CA SER A 569 6.28 -16.25 -22.02
C SER A 569 7.38 -17.31 -21.98
N GLY A 570 7.05 -18.51 -21.48
CA GLY A 570 7.91 -19.70 -21.56
C GLY A 570 9.06 -19.76 -20.56
N THR A 571 9.06 -18.93 -19.52
CA THR A 571 10.07 -18.89 -18.47
C THR A 571 9.46 -18.35 -17.18
N ASP A 572 9.93 -18.80 -16.02
CA ASP A 572 9.42 -18.36 -14.73
C ASP A 572 10.16 -17.11 -14.23
N MET A 573 9.42 -16.21 -13.59
CA MET A 573 9.97 -15.03 -12.94
C MET A 573 10.61 -15.39 -11.60
N THR A 574 11.78 -14.81 -11.32
CA THR A 574 12.53 -15.05 -10.08
C THR A 574 12.65 -13.83 -9.19
N THR A 575 12.69 -12.62 -9.77
CA THR A 575 12.78 -11.34 -9.03
C THR A 575 11.98 -10.25 -9.71
N VAL A 576 11.69 -9.15 -9.02
CA VAL A 576 11.05 -7.95 -9.59
C VAL A 576 11.75 -6.66 -9.12
N ALA A 577 11.85 -5.69 -10.02
CA ALA A 577 12.23 -4.32 -9.71
C ALA A 577 11.11 -3.37 -10.12
N ALA A 578 10.82 -2.42 -9.24
CA ALA A 578 9.85 -1.36 -9.48
C ALA A 578 10.32 -0.05 -8.86
N ALA A 579 9.89 1.05 -9.47
CA ALA A 579 10.07 2.40 -8.97
C ALA A 579 8.97 3.32 -9.54
N PRO A 580 8.68 4.45 -8.87
CA PRO A 580 7.69 5.41 -9.35
C PRO A 580 8.00 5.86 -10.77
N GLY A 581 7.00 5.81 -11.66
CA GLY A 581 7.13 6.24 -13.06
C GLY A 581 8.06 5.38 -13.92
N ARG A 582 8.63 4.28 -13.41
CA ARG A 582 9.50 3.38 -14.18
C ARG A 582 8.75 2.12 -14.64
N PRO A 583 9.13 1.52 -15.78
CA PRO A 583 8.67 0.19 -16.16
C PRO A 583 8.97 -0.85 -15.07
N LEU A 584 8.16 -1.89 -14.96
CA LEU A 584 8.56 -3.05 -14.14
C LEU A 584 9.68 -3.80 -14.85
N MET A 585 10.62 -4.31 -14.07
CA MET A 585 11.65 -5.23 -14.56
C MET A 585 11.62 -6.52 -13.78
N CYS A 586 12.07 -7.62 -14.40
CA CYS A 586 12.25 -8.89 -13.71
C CYS A 586 13.46 -9.64 -14.25
N SER A 587 13.96 -10.59 -13.44
CA SER A 587 14.83 -11.64 -13.95
C SER A 587 14.09 -12.96 -14.05
N THR A 588 14.48 -13.78 -15.02
CA THR A 588 13.89 -15.09 -15.27
C THR A 588 14.88 -16.21 -14.96
N GLU A 589 14.41 -17.44 -14.83
CA GLU A 589 15.27 -18.62 -14.57
C GLU A 589 16.33 -18.83 -15.68
N ASP A 590 16.08 -18.35 -16.90
CA ASP A 590 17.00 -18.41 -18.04
C ASP A 590 18.09 -17.33 -18.02
N GLY A 591 18.19 -16.52 -16.96
CA GLY A 591 19.18 -15.44 -16.84
C GLY A 591 18.93 -14.28 -17.79
N GLN A 592 17.66 -13.96 -18.03
CA GLN A 592 17.24 -12.83 -18.87
C GLN A 592 16.64 -11.72 -18.01
N ILE A 593 16.90 -10.48 -18.41
CA ILE A 593 16.24 -9.30 -17.86
C ILE A 593 15.09 -8.93 -18.79
N MET A 594 13.88 -8.91 -18.23
CA MET A 594 12.67 -8.52 -18.92
C MET A 594 12.17 -7.18 -18.38
N MET A 595 11.49 -6.41 -19.22
CA MET A 595 10.89 -5.12 -18.90
C MET A 595 9.47 -5.04 -19.46
N THR A 596 8.54 -4.42 -18.73
CA THR A 596 7.17 -4.20 -19.23
C THR A 596 7.10 -3.07 -20.24
N GLY A 597 6.28 -3.27 -21.28
CA GLY A 597 5.81 -2.19 -22.16
C GLY A 597 4.38 -1.69 -21.84
N ASP A 598 3.77 -0.91 -22.76
CA ASP A 598 2.55 -0.09 -22.60
C ASP A 598 1.29 -0.88 -22.25
N ARG A 599 1.34 -2.21 -22.38
CA ARG A 599 0.20 -3.11 -22.17
C ARG A 599 0.54 -4.34 -21.33
N ILE A 600 1.48 -4.22 -20.38
CA ILE A 600 1.91 -5.33 -19.50
C ILE A 600 2.59 -6.46 -20.31
N SER A 601 2.98 -6.20 -21.56
CA SER A 601 3.77 -7.14 -22.35
C SER A 601 5.23 -7.10 -21.89
N TRP A 602 5.77 -8.24 -21.49
CA TRP A 602 7.17 -8.38 -21.08
C TRP A 602 8.09 -8.57 -22.28
N GLN A 603 9.14 -7.76 -22.37
CA GLN A 603 10.14 -7.81 -23.44
C GLN A 603 11.54 -7.98 -22.87
N ARG A 604 12.36 -8.82 -23.50
CA ARG A 604 13.76 -8.98 -23.10
C ARG A 604 14.54 -7.73 -23.48
N VAL A 605 15.27 -7.19 -22.51
CA VAL A 605 16.12 -5.99 -22.69
C VAL A 605 17.60 -6.25 -22.50
N ALA A 606 17.97 -7.25 -21.68
CA ALA A 606 19.36 -7.61 -21.44
C ALA A 606 19.48 -9.08 -20.98
N ASP A 607 20.71 -9.57 -20.88
CA ASP A 607 21.05 -10.79 -20.17
C ASP A 607 21.61 -10.44 -18.78
N GLY A 608 21.19 -11.19 -17.77
CA GLY A 608 21.60 -10.93 -16.39
C GLY A 608 20.56 -11.39 -15.36
N ALA A 609 20.78 -11.00 -14.11
CA ALA A 609 19.91 -11.35 -13.00
C ALA A 609 19.81 -10.20 -11.98
N ASN A 610 18.81 -10.31 -11.10
CA ASN A 610 18.58 -9.42 -9.96
C ASN A 610 18.48 -7.93 -10.36
N PRO A 611 17.59 -7.51 -11.28
CA PRO A 611 17.39 -6.09 -11.52
C PRO A 611 16.94 -5.38 -10.23
N VAL A 612 17.41 -4.16 -10.02
CA VAL A 612 16.97 -3.26 -8.94
C VAL A 612 16.86 -1.84 -9.47
N TYR A 613 15.90 -1.09 -8.92
CA TYR A 613 15.95 0.37 -8.95
C TYR A 613 16.52 0.88 -7.61
N PRO A 614 17.22 2.02 -7.60
CA PRO A 614 17.73 2.64 -6.38
C PRO A 614 16.68 2.85 -5.28
N GLY A 615 17.12 2.74 -4.02
CA GLY A 615 16.26 2.66 -2.83
C GLY A 615 16.00 1.21 -2.45
#